data_AF-A0A4S2FTR6-F1
#
_entry.id   AF-A0A4S2FTR6-F1
#
_cell.length_a   1.000
_cell.length_b   1.000
_cell.length_c   1.000
_cell.angle_alpha   90.00
_cell.angle_beta   90.00
_cell.angle_gamma   90.00
#
_symmetry.space_group_name_H-M   'P 1'
#
loop_
_entity.id
_entity.type
_entity.pdbx_description
1 polymer ?
#
loop_
_entity_poly.entity_id
_entity_poly.type
_entity_poly.pdbx_seq_one_letter_code
_entity_poly.pdbx_strand_id
1 'polypeptide(L)'
;MMASNANCADGVTVDHLGVNNTLVRVDSGRKFLLMPVQESNDDATVNILVDGKLDRTLHVRLAKTKVDYCVPFDMEQYAGHDVVLNIVTSQSRSSVRDAKEDACWSRFALADTFDTSNREKYRPAFHHTPLYGWMNDPNGMVYKDGIWHLYYQWNPYGSKWQNLSWGHSSSKDLVTWEHHPVAIEPNGLGYVFSGSSVLDPDNTAGFGKDAIISLYTSAAASQIQSLAHSKDNGMTFEIYPGNPVITLESEARDPNMFWNAATGEWNLLLAHALDHEMLIFRSPDLKNWTLNSAFGKGLGAQDGVWECPDLFELTVEGSGEKKWMLICNINPGGPFGGSAAQYFIGDFDGKTFTPDKDADGNVPTKWMDFGKDHYATVSWSDAPDNRRTVIGWMSNWQYAAEVPTMQFRSANTLPREMGLFKASDGQIYVSTVPSPEVDMLRDRLVSRQSKLSVGKNPRKISLPADNDGICEILLDIDSRKGAPVSVMLSNDEGDYVDMVYNPSEGTLTFDRRKSGVTDFSQDFPAVTVAPTFSDDDSTLKLRIFVDRSSIEVFEADGKFAMTNLVFPTVPYNRISFSADGGRADIRNLRIFSIKAVND
;
A
#
# COMPACT_ATOMS: atom_id res chain seq x y z
N MET A 1 -39.55 20.55 -0.24
CA MET A 1 -40.55 20.75 -1.31
C MET A 1 -40.50 19.53 -2.22
N MET A 2 -41.66 18.89 -2.40
CA MET A 2 -42.03 17.85 -3.35
C MET A 2 -40.96 16.86 -3.83
N ALA A 3 -41.07 15.62 -3.33
CA ALA A 3 -40.55 14.42 -3.96
C ALA A 3 -41.21 14.26 -5.34
N SER A 4 -40.49 14.58 -6.40
CA SER A 4 -40.80 14.16 -7.76
C SER A 4 -40.22 12.76 -7.97
N ASN A 5 -41.05 11.85 -8.51
CA ASN A 5 -40.64 10.55 -9.00
C ASN A 5 -39.37 10.68 -9.87
N ALA A 6 -38.23 10.25 -9.34
CA ALA A 6 -37.00 10.11 -10.11
C ALA A 6 -37.15 8.86 -10.97
N ASN A 7 -37.50 9.06 -12.24
CA ASN A 7 -37.35 8.00 -13.24
C ASN A 7 -35.86 7.58 -13.30
N CYS A 8 -35.62 6.31 -13.57
CA CYS A 8 -34.29 5.83 -13.95
C CYS A 8 -33.74 6.71 -15.09
N ALA A 9 -32.42 6.88 -15.16
CA ALA A 9 -31.81 7.60 -16.28
C ALA A 9 -32.26 7.01 -17.62
N ASP A 10 -32.43 7.85 -18.65
CA ASP A 10 -32.77 7.42 -20.00
C ASP A 10 -31.84 6.28 -20.44
N GLY A 11 -32.41 5.12 -20.78
CA GLY A 11 -31.66 3.93 -21.19
C GLY A 11 -31.34 2.92 -20.07
N VAL A 12 -31.86 3.09 -18.85
CA VAL A 12 -31.79 2.07 -17.79
C VAL A 12 -33.20 1.59 -17.41
N THR A 13 -33.44 0.28 -17.50
CA THR A 13 -34.70 -0.35 -17.09
C THR A 13 -34.47 -1.31 -15.92
N VAL A 14 -35.31 -1.21 -14.87
CA VAL A 14 -35.18 -2.03 -13.65
C VAL A 14 -36.41 -2.92 -13.48
N ASP A 15 -36.20 -4.23 -13.50
CA ASP A 15 -37.25 -5.26 -13.34
C ASP A 15 -37.00 -6.09 -12.08
N HIS A 16 -37.90 -6.01 -11.10
CA HIS A 16 -37.80 -6.81 -9.86
C HIS A 16 -38.45 -8.18 -10.05
N LEU A 17 -37.64 -9.25 -10.04
CA LEU A 17 -38.12 -10.63 -10.15
C LEU A 17 -38.53 -11.22 -8.79
N GLY A 18 -38.00 -10.66 -7.71
CA GLY A 18 -38.32 -11.07 -6.34
C GLY A 18 -37.75 -10.10 -5.32
N VAL A 19 -37.88 -10.44 -4.04
CA VAL A 19 -37.46 -9.56 -2.91
C VAL A 19 -35.96 -9.27 -2.89
N ASN A 20 -35.15 -10.17 -3.47
CA ASN A 20 -33.69 -10.10 -3.49
C ASN A 20 -33.10 -10.28 -4.89
N ASN A 21 -33.93 -10.28 -5.94
CA ASN A 21 -33.47 -10.46 -7.31
C ASN A 21 -34.07 -9.39 -8.22
N THR A 22 -33.19 -8.64 -8.87
CA THR A 22 -33.53 -7.51 -9.74
C THR A 22 -32.69 -7.62 -11.01
N LEU A 23 -33.31 -7.42 -12.17
CA LEU A 23 -32.61 -7.22 -13.44
C LEU A 23 -32.49 -5.73 -13.72
N VAL A 24 -31.30 -5.30 -14.10
CA VAL A 24 -31.06 -3.96 -14.65
C VAL A 24 -30.61 -4.10 -16.09
N ARG A 25 -31.37 -3.55 -17.03
CA ARG A 25 -31.08 -3.54 -18.47
C ARG A 25 -30.54 -2.19 -18.88
N VAL A 26 -29.54 -2.21 -19.74
CA VAL A 26 -28.85 -1.02 -20.21
C VAL A 26 -28.97 -0.94 -21.73
N ASP A 27 -29.76 0.01 -22.21
CA ASP A 27 -30.13 0.15 -23.64
C ASP A 27 -29.37 1.31 -24.32
N SER A 28 -28.10 1.57 -23.96
CA SER A 28 -27.38 2.76 -24.45
C SER A 28 -25.92 2.50 -24.83
N GLY A 29 -25.41 3.29 -25.78
CA GLY A 29 -23.99 3.34 -26.17
C GLY A 29 -23.11 4.31 -25.37
N ARG A 30 -23.48 4.64 -24.12
CA ARG A 30 -22.64 5.46 -23.22
C ARG A 30 -21.50 4.61 -22.65
N LYS A 31 -20.37 5.26 -22.33
CA LYS A 31 -19.15 4.59 -21.85
C LYS A 31 -19.32 3.88 -20.50
N PHE A 32 -20.07 4.45 -19.56
CA PHE A 32 -20.16 3.95 -18.19
C PHE A 32 -21.60 3.77 -17.72
N LEU A 33 -21.83 2.68 -17.00
CA LEU A 33 -22.94 2.55 -16.05
C LEU A 33 -22.44 2.91 -14.65
N LEU A 34 -22.99 3.95 -14.05
CA LEU A 34 -22.67 4.37 -12.69
C LEU A 34 -23.57 3.61 -11.70
N MET A 35 -22.94 2.82 -10.84
CA MET A 35 -23.61 2.02 -9.81
C MET A 35 -23.61 2.77 -8.47
N PRO A 36 -24.78 3.07 -7.87
CA PRO A 36 -24.85 3.79 -6.60
C PRO A 36 -24.45 2.91 -5.42
N VAL A 37 -23.53 3.38 -4.59
CA VAL A 37 -22.94 2.65 -3.47
C VAL A 37 -23.35 3.26 -2.12
N GLN A 38 -23.54 2.40 -1.13
CA GLN A 38 -23.65 2.77 0.28
C GLN A 38 -22.64 1.95 1.08
N GLU A 39 -21.67 2.61 1.72
CA GLU A 39 -20.49 1.98 2.33
C GLU A 39 -20.86 0.99 3.44
N SER A 40 -21.92 1.32 4.18
CA SER A 40 -22.42 0.52 5.31
C SER A 40 -23.27 -0.68 4.91
N ASN A 41 -23.55 -0.88 3.62
CA ASN A 41 -24.37 -2.01 3.15
C ASN A 41 -23.52 -3.25 2.85
N ASP A 42 -24.18 -4.41 2.76
CA ASP A 42 -23.57 -5.66 2.31
C ASP A 42 -23.35 -5.65 0.79
N ASP A 43 -22.43 -6.50 0.33
CA ASP A 43 -22.23 -6.74 -1.10
C ASP A 43 -23.47 -7.38 -1.72
N ALA A 44 -23.91 -6.85 -2.85
CA ALA A 44 -24.78 -7.52 -3.80
C ALA A 44 -23.93 -8.23 -4.85
N THR A 45 -24.31 -9.46 -5.20
CA THR A 45 -23.72 -10.17 -6.34
C THR A 45 -24.34 -9.64 -7.63
N VAL A 46 -23.52 -9.09 -8.52
CA VAL A 46 -23.92 -8.52 -9.80
C VAL A 46 -23.38 -9.42 -10.90
N ASN A 47 -24.26 -10.23 -11.51
CA ASN A 47 -23.90 -11.08 -12.64
C ASN A 47 -24.14 -10.31 -13.93
N ILE A 48 -23.07 -10.03 -14.68
CA ILE A 48 -23.12 -9.36 -15.98
C ILE A 48 -23.45 -10.41 -17.04
N LEU A 49 -24.60 -10.24 -17.69
CA LEU A 49 -25.01 -11.07 -18.81
C LEU A 49 -24.87 -10.25 -20.10
N VAL A 50 -24.17 -10.81 -21.08
CA VAL A 50 -23.96 -10.24 -22.42
C VAL A 50 -24.59 -11.18 -23.44
N ASP A 51 -25.56 -10.70 -24.20
CA ASP A 51 -26.37 -11.51 -25.13
C ASP A 51 -26.96 -12.78 -24.47
N GLY A 52 -27.34 -12.65 -23.20
CA GLY A 52 -27.90 -13.74 -22.39
C GLY A 52 -26.90 -14.75 -21.84
N LYS A 53 -25.59 -14.53 -22.01
CA LYS A 53 -24.53 -15.38 -21.44
C LYS A 53 -23.84 -14.67 -20.28
N LEU A 54 -23.51 -15.41 -19.22
CA LEU A 54 -22.70 -14.88 -18.13
C LEU A 54 -21.30 -14.53 -18.65
N ASP A 55 -20.93 -13.26 -18.52
CA ASP A 55 -19.60 -12.76 -18.83
C ASP A 55 -18.73 -12.77 -17.57
N ARG A 56 -19.14 -12.01 -16.55
CA ARG A 56 -18.45 -11.93 -15.25
C ARG A 56 -19.38 -11.65 -14.09
N THR A 57 -18.89 -11.89 -12.88
CA THR A 57 -19.59 -11.60 -11.63
C THR A 57 -18.78 -10.59 -10.83
N LEU A 58 -19.48 -9.56 -10.34
CA LEU A 58 -18.96 -8.50 -9.49
C LEU A 58 -19.67 -8.52 -8.14
N HIS A 59 -19.10 -7.85 -7.15
CA HIS A 59 -19.70 -7.62 -5.85
C HIS A 59 -19.71 -6.12 -5.54
N VAL A 60 -20.89 -5.55 -5.28
CA VAL A 60 -21.07 -4.11 -5.13
C VAL A 60 -22.00 -3.82 -3.97
N ARG A 61 -21.62 -2.91 -3.07
CA ARG A 61 -22.43 -2.47 -1.94
C ARG A 61 -23.53 -1.51 -2.37
N LEU A 62 -24.48 -1.98 -3.18
CA LEU A 62 -25.50 -1.15 -3.80
C LEU A 62 -26.30 -0.37 -2.75
N ALA A 63 -26.57 0.90 -3.04
CA ALA A 63 -27.24 1.82 -2.14
C ALA A 63 -28.65 1.35 -1.72
N LYS A 64 -28.89 1.28 -0.41
CA LYS A 64 -30.19 0.87 0.15
C LYS A 64 -31.02 2.07 0.60
N THR A 65 -30.48 2.92 1.46
CA THR A 65 -31.22 4.07 2.04
C THR A 65 -30.67 5.41 1.60
N LYS A 66 -29.39 5.47 1.22
CA LYS A 66 -28.71 6.66 0.71
C LYS A 66 -27.63 6.25 -0.29
N VAL A 67 -27.22 7.21 -1.13
CA VAL A 67 -26.05 7.06 -2.01
C VAL A 67 -24.91 7.82 -1.37
N ASP A 68 -23.84 7.12 -0.99
CA ASP A 68 -22.62 7.73 -0.47
C ASP A 68 -21.72 8.20 -1.62
N TYR A 69 -21.55 7.35 -2.65
CA TYR A 69 -20.83 7.62 -3.89
C TYR A 69 -21.32 6.70 -5.00
N CYS A 70 -20.80 6.86 -6.23
CA CYS A 70 -21.04 5.93 -7.33
C CYS A 70 -19.71 5.35 -7.82
N VAL A 71 -19.75 4.12 -8.35
CA VAL A 71 -18.62 3.47 -9.02
C VAL A 71 -18.93 3.21 -10.49
N PRO A 72 -17.96 3.36 -11.41
CA PRO A 72 -18.19 3.14 -12.82
C PRO A 72 -18.06 1.66 -13.18
N PHE A 73 -18.95 1.20 -14.05
CA PHE A 73 -18.79 -0.04 -14.80
C PHE A 73 -18.60 0.31 -16.28
N ASP A 74 -17.45 -0.07 -16.83
CA ASP A 74 -17.10 0.23 -18.22
C ASP A 74 -17.90 -0.64 -19.19
N MET A 75 -18.67 0.03 -20.03
CA MET A 75 -19.57 -0.54 -21.03
C MET A 75 -18.94 -0.59 -22.43
N GLU A 76 -17.79 0.04 -22.67
CA GLU A 76 -17.17 0.11 -24.02
C GLU A 76 -16.90 -1.27 -24.61
N GLN A 77 -16.43 -2.20 -23.78
CA GLN A 77 -16.18 -3.58 -24.22
C GLN A 77 -17.43 -4.34 -24.65
N TYR A 78 -18.62 -3.87 -24.29
CA TYR A 78 -19.91 -4.47 -24.65
C TYR A 78 -20.66 -3.66 -25.73
N ALA A 79 -19.98 -2.73 -26.41
CA ALA A 79 -20.60 -1.93 -27.46
C ALA A 79 -21.24 -2.82 -28.54
N GLY A 80 -22.54 -2.65 -28.76
CA GLY A 80 -23.30 -3.43 -29.75
C GLY A 80 -23.88 -4.75 -29.23
N HIS A 81 -23.71 -5.07 -27.95
CA HIS A 81 -24.27 -6.25 -27.29
C HIS A 81 -25.38 -5.88 -26.29
N ASP A 82 -26.27 -6.83 -26.03
CA ASP A 82 -27.33 -6.67 -25.02
C ASP A 82 -26.77 -6.95 -23.63
N VAL A 83 -26.71 -5.93 -22.76
CA VAL A 83 -26.17 -6.06 -21.40
C VAL A 83 -27.27 -6.04 -20.34
N VAL A 84 -27.24 -7.05 -19.47
CA VAL A 84 -28.18 -7.21 -18.36
C VAL A 84 -27.41 -7.54 -17.09
N LEU A 85 -27.62 -6.74 -16.03
CA LEU A 85 -27.13 -7.04 -14.70
C LEU A 85 -28.20 -7.85 -13.96
N ASN A 86 -27.92 -9.12 -13.67
CA ASN A 86 -28.74 -9.93 -12.76
C ASN A 86 -28.19 -9.79 -11.33
N ILE A 87 -28.87 -8.96 -10.54
CA ILE A 87 -28.42 -8.50 -9.22
C ILE A 87 -29.13 -9.29 -8.12
N VAL A 88 -28.32 -9.92 -7.26
CA VAL A 88 -28.77 -10.64 -6.07
C VAL A 88 -28.27 -9.92 -4.82
N THR A 89 -29.19 -9.44 -3.99
CA THR A 89 -28.88 -8.72 -2.74
C THR A 89 -29.06 -9.62 -1.51
N SER A 90 -28.48 -9.24 -0.36
CA SER A 90 -28.67 -9.97 0.90
C SER A 90 -30.15 -10.04 1.35
N GLN A 91 -30.52 -11.15 2.00
CA GLN A 91 -31.91 -11.45 2.38
C GLN A 91 -32.36 -10.60 3.58
N SER A 92 -32.94 -9.43 3.33
CA SER A 92 -33.42 -8.54 4.41
C SER A 92 -34.78 -7.88 4.15
N ARG A 93 -35.44 -8.16 3.02
CA ARG A 93 -36.69 -7.48 2.63
C ARG A 93 -37.91 -8.39 2.78
N SER A 94 -39.04 -7.81 3.17
CA SER A 94 -40.30 -8.55 3.38
C SER A 94 -41.16 -8.62 2.12
N SER A 95 -41.01 -7.66 1.19
CA SER A 95 -41.79 -7.59 -0.03
C SER A 95 -41.03 -7.00 -1.23
N VAL A 96 -41.54 -7.23 -2.45
CA VAL A 96 -41.00 -6.59 -3.68
C VAL A 96 -41.22 -5.07 -3.65
N ARG A 97 -42.23 -4.59 -2.92
CA ARG A 97 -42.42 -3.15 -2.72
C ARG A 97 -41.26 -2.55 -1.95
N ASP A 98 -40.81 -3.21 -0.88
CA ASP A 98 -39.66 -2.77 -0.09
C ASP A 98 -38.39 -2.75 -0.97
N ALA A 99 -38.23 -3.75 -1.86
CA ALA A 99 -37.12 -3.78 -2.81
C ALA A 99 -37.12 -2.58 -3.75
N LYS A 100 -38.28 -2.19 -4.28
CA LYS A 100 -38.43 -1.00 -5.15
C LYS A 100 -38.07 0.32 -4.46
N GLU A 101 -38.09 0.37 -3.14
CA GLU A 101 -37.80 1.56 -2.35
C GLU A 101 -36.29 1.75 -2.10
N ASP A 102 -35.43 0.78 -2.45
CA ASP A 102 -33.99 0.98 -2.28
C ASP A 102 -33.47 2.13 -3.17
N ALA A 103 -32.57 2.93 -2.62
CA ALA A 103 -32.04 4.13 -3.24
C ALA A 103 -31.34 3.85 -4.58
N CYS A 104 -30.66 2.71 -4.75
CA CYS A 104 -29.89 2.41 -5.96
C CYS A 104 -30.75 2.38 -7.23
N TRP A 105 -31.96 1.82 -7.19
CA TRP A 105 -32.76 1.58 -8.40
C TRP A 105 -33.15 2.85 -9.15
N SER A 106 -33.37 3.95 -8.43
CA SER A 106 -33.65 5.26 -9.04
C SER A 106 -32.41 6.08 -9.39
N ARG A 107 -31.21 5.56 -9.08
CA ARG A 107 -29.94 6.31 -9.13
C ARG A 107 -28.87 5.69 -10.03
N PHE A 108 -29.11 4.51 -10.60
CA PHE A 108 -28.30 4.06 -11.74
C PHE A 108 -28.34 5.12 -12.84
N ALA A 109 -27.18 5.43 -13.40
CA ALA A 109 -27.03 6.47 -14.39
C ALA A 109 -26.04 6.05 -15.47
N LEU A 110 -26.28 6.51 -16.70
CA LEU A 110 -25.36 6.33 -17.82
C LEU A 110 -24.54 7.61 -18.02
N ALA A 111 -23.24 7.47 -18.29
CA ALA A 111 -22.33 8.59 -18.45
C ALA A 111 -21.21 8.28 -19.45
N ASP A 112 -20.67 9.29 -20.12
CA ASP A 112 -19.46 9.13 -20.96
C ASP A 112 -18.17 9.37 -20.17
N THR A 113 -18.27 9.99 -19.00
CA THR A 113 -17.15 10.34 -18.13
C THR A 113 -17.48 9.96 -16.69
N PHE A 114 -16.47 9.54 -15.93
CA PHE A 114 -16.56 9.36 -14.49
C PHE A 114 -15.76 10.43 -13.78
N ASP A 115 -16.35 11.06 -12.76
CA ASP A 115 -15.70 12.12 -12.00
C ASP A 115 -14.81 11.51 -10.91
N THR A 116 -13.50 11.60 -11.14
CA THR A 116 -12.45 11.14 -10.23
C THR A 116 -11.87 12.27 -9.38
N SER A 117 -12.48 13.46 -9.39
CA SER A 117 -12.02 14.57 -8.55
C SER A 117 -11.99 14.16 -7.09
N ASN A 118 -10.96 14.64 -6.38
CA ASN A 118 -10.80 14.39 -4.96
C ASN A 118 -11.89 15.13 -4.17
N ARG A 119 -12.71 14.37 -3.45
CA ARG A 119 -13.75 14.90 -2.55
C ARG A 119 -13.52 14.52 -1.09
N GLU A 120 -12.37 13.90 -0.81
CA GLU A 120 -12.07 13.25 0.45
C GLU A 120 -11.14 14.12 1.28
N LYS A 121 -11.61 14.48 2.48
CA LYS A 121 -10.86 15.29 3.45
C LYS A 121 -9.46 14.72 3.72
N TYR A 122 -9.37 13.41 3.79
CA TYR A 122 -8.17 12.69 4.20
C TYR A 122 -7.38 12.11 3.03
N ARG A 123 -7.65 12.48 1.77
CA ARG A 123 -6.83 11.99 0.66
C ARG A 123 -5.42 12.59 0.73
N PRO A 124 -4.37 11.77 0.85
CA PRO A 124 -2.99 12.24 0.79
C PRO A 124 -2.72 13.14 -0.41
N ALA A 125 -2.02 14.24 -0.19
CA ALA A 125 -1.68 15.23 -1.21
C ALA A 125 -0.46 14.82 -2.05
N PHE A 126 0.40 13.96 -1.53
CA PHE A 126 1.65 13.57 -2.22
C PHE A 126 2.03 12.09 -2.12
N HIS A 127 1.20 11.24 -1.50
CA HIS A 127 1.35 9.79 -1.56
C HIS A 127 0.50 9.20 -2.68
N HIS A 128 0.98 8.17 -3.37
CA HIS A 128 0.15 7.49 -4.36
C HIS A 128 -1.14 6.92 -3.73
N THR A 129 -2.28 7.15 -4.39
CA THR A 129 -3.60 6.57 -4.06
C THR A 129 -4.27 6.12 -5.35
N PRO A 130 -5.20 5.13 -5.33
CA PRO A 130 -6.03 4.90 -6.49
C PRO A 130 -6.94 6.12 -6.73
N LEU A 131 -7.33 6.38 -7.98
CA LEU A 131 -8.31 7.44 -8.28
C LEU A 131 -9.59 7.30 -7.43
N TYR A 132 -10.05 6.07 -7.24
CA TYR A 132 -11.20 5.70 -6.41
C TYR A 132 -11.12 4.22 -6.02
N GLY A 133 -12.01 3.77 -5.14
CA GLY A 133 -12.11 2.38 -4.73
C GLY A 133 -11.08 1.97 -3.67
N TRP A 134 -10.90 0.66 -3.49
CA TRP A 134 -9.97 0.09 -2.52
C TRP A 134 -8.62 -0.20 -3.16
N MET A 135 -7.52 0.18 -2.50
CA MET A 135 -6.18 -0.31 -2.82
C MET A 135 -5.55 -1.01 -1.61
N ASN A 136 -4.86 -2.12 -1.87
CA ASN A 136 -3.87 -2.66 -0.94
C ASN A 136 -2.48 -2.77 -1.57
N ASP A 137 -1.89 -3.96 -1.58
CA ASP A 137 -0.48 -4.20 -1.81
C ASP A 137 0.02 -3.56 -3.11
N PRO A 138 1.19 -2.92 -3.12
CA PRO A 138 1.91 -2.61 -4.36
C PRO A 138 2.37 -3.91 -5.04
N ASN A 139 2.36 -3.92 -6.37
CA ASN A 139 2.43 -5.10 -7.20
C ASN A 139 3.20 -4.86 -8.49
N GLY A 140 3.76 -5.92 -9.07
CA GLY A 140 4.27 -5.92 -10.44
C GLY A 140 5.31 -4.83 -10.75
N MET A 141 5.98 -4.31 -9.72
CA MET A 141 6.73 -3.07 -9.85
C MET A 141 7.96 -3.27 -10.71
N VAL A 142 8.06 -2.54 -11.83
CA VAL A 142 9.14 -2.68 -12.80
C VAL A 142 9.51 -1.31 -13.38
N TYR A 143 10.80 -1.08 -13.58
CA TYR A 143 11.30 0.08 -14.29
C TYR A 143 11.69 -0.30 -15.72
N LYS A 144 11.20 0.44 -16.71
CA LYS A 144 11.57 0.24 -18.12
C LYS A 144 11.50 1.55 -18.89
N ASP A 145 12.55 1.83 -19.67
CA ASP A 145 12.63 2.96 -20.60
C ASP A 145 12.30 4.34 -19.96
N GLY A 146 12.77 4.57 -18.73
CA GLY A 146 12.54 5.83 -18.02
C GLY A 146 11.24 5.91 -17.22
N ILE A 147 10.45 4.83 -17.20
CA ILE A 147 9.14 4.76 -16.55
C ILE A 147 9.17 3.76 -15.40
N TRP A 148 8.75 4.22 -14.23
CA TRP A 148 8.45 3.42 -13.05
C TRP A 148 6.99 2.97 -13.13
N HIS A 149 6.75 1.67 -13.27
CA HIS A 149 5.40 1.10 -13.23
C HIS A 149 5.07 0.67 -11.80
N LEU A 150 3.93 1.11 -11.29
CA LEU A 150 3.34 0.70 -10.02
C LEU A 150 1.99 0.06 -10.33
N TYR A 151 1.90 -1.26 -10.17
CA TYR A 151 0.62 -1.94 -10.10
C TYR A 151 0.22 -2.10 -8.64
N TYR A 152 -1.05 -2.41 -8.39
CA TYR A 152 -1.53 -2.59 -7.03
C TYR A 152 -2.83 -3.38 -7.02
N GLN A 153 -3.08 -4.14 -5.94
CA GLN A 153 -4.36 -4.79 -5.76
C GLN A 153 -5.48 -3.73 -5.65
N TRP A 154 -6.47 -3.80 -6.53
CA TRP A 154 -7.48 -2.75 -6.69
C TRP A 154 -8.90 -3.31 -6.81
N ASN A 155 -9.84 -2.75 -6.03
CA ASN A 155 -11.28 -2.91 -6.24
C ASN A 155 -11.86 -1.63 -6.85
N PRO A 156 -12.22 -1.61 -8.14
CA PRO A 156 -12.87 -0.46 -8.75
C PRO A 156 -14.36 -0.34 -8.37
N TYR A 157 -14.95 -1.33 -7.70
CA TYR A 157 -16.39 -1.37 -7.43
C TYR A 157 -16.78 -1.08 -5.98
N GLY A 158 -15.84 -0.54 -5.19
CA GLY A 158 -16.09 -0.03 -3.84
C GLY A 158 -14.81 0.19 -3.06
N SER A 159 -14.89 0.92 -1.96
CA SER A 159 -13.76 1.17 -1.07
C SER A 159 -13.52 0.08 -0.05
N LYS A 160 -13.92 -1.17 -0.28
CA LYS A 160 -13.58 -2.31 0.58
C LYS A 160 -12.96 -3.45 -0.21
N TRP A 161 -12.22 -4.32 0.48
CA TRP A 161 -11.58 -5.46 -0.13
C TRP A 161 -12.61 -6.40 -0.78
N GLN A 162 -12.55 -6.52 -2.11
CA GLN A 162 -13.37 -7.37 -2.98
C GLN A 162 -12.90 -7.21 -4.44
N ASN A 163 -13.35 -8.04 -5.39
CA ASN A 163 -13.16 -7.88 -6.84
C ASN A 163 -11.72 -7.56 -7.30
N LEU A 164 -10.71 -8.10 -6.62
CA LEU A 164 -9.35 -7.61 -6.79
C LEU A 164 -8.81 -7.83 -8.19
N SER A 165 -8.28 -6.75 -8.74
CA SER A 165 -7.56 -6.64 -10.01
C SER A 165 -6.18 -6.05 -9.75
N TRP A 166 -5.32 -5.98 -10.77
CA TRP A 166 -4.16 -5.09 -10.72
C TRP A 166 -4.53 -3.74 -11.35
N GLY A 167 -4.69 -2.71 -10.52
CA GLY A 167 -4.68 -1.32 -10.95
C GLY A 167 -3.28 -0.91 -11.43
N HIS A 168 -3.16 0.22 -12.12
CA HIS A 168 -1.90 0.65 -12.73
C HIS A 168 -1.73 2.16 -12.67
N SER A 169 -0.58 2.57 -12.15
CA SER A 169 -0.05 3.92 -12.26
C SER A 169 1.39 3.87 -12.77
N SER A 170 1.83 4.92 -13.45
CA SER A 170 3.23 5.06 -13.86
C SER A 170 3.79 6.41 -13.46
N SER A 171 5.09 6.48 -13.24
CA SER A 171 5.78 7.73 -12.92
C SER A 171 7.12 7.81 -13.65
N LYS A 172 7.59 9.03 -13.93
CA LYS A 172 8.97 9.28 -14.36
C LYS A 172 9.89 9.62 -13.19
N ASP A 173 9.31 9.86 -12.03
CA ASP A 173 9.95 10.57 -10.94
C ASP A 173 9.51 10.06 -9.55
N LEU A 174 8.82 8.91 -9.48
CA LEU A 174 8.31 8.26 -8.27
C LEU A 174 7.37 9.08 -7.38
N VAL A 175 7.04 10.32 -7.75
CA VAL A 175 6.20 11.22 -6.93
C VAL A 175 4.98 11.71 -7.70
N THR A 176 5.11 11.97 -8.99
CA THR A 176 4.03 12.36 -9.88
C THR A 176 3.53 11.13 -10.62
N TRP A 177 2.28 10.74 -10.37
CA TRP A 177 1.70 9.50 -10.90
C TRP A 177 0.67 9.79 -12.00
N GLU A 178 0.82 9.09 -13.12
CA GLU A 178 -0.17 9.00 -14.19
C GLU A 178 -0.96 7.69 -14.02
N HIS A 179 -2.27 7.79 -13.88
CA HIS A 179 -3.15 6.64 -13.73
C HIS A 179 -3.56 6.05 -15.08
N HIS A 180 -3.60 4.73 -15.16
CA HIS A 180 -3.92 3.96 -16.37
C HIS A 180 -5.16 3.08 -16.14
N PRO A 181 -5.74 2.51 -17.22
CA PRO A 181 -6.71 1.44 -17.10
C PRO A 181 -6.20 0.25 -16.26
N VAL A 182 -7.12 -0.60 -15.83
CA VAL A 182 -6.77 -1.86 -15.15
C VAL A 182 -5.78 -2.68 -16.00
N ALA A 183 -4.69 -3.14 -15.39
CA ALA A 183 -3.64 -3.87 -16.11
C ALA A 183 -3.95 -5.37 -16.23
N ILE A 184 -4.45 -5.98 -15.15
CA ILE A 184 -4.84 -7.39 -15.13
C ILE A 184 -6.19 -7.53 -14.44
N GLU A 185 -7.18 -8.01 -15.17
CA GLU A 185 -8.53 -8.27 -14.67
C GLU A 185 -8.68 -9.72 -14.16
N PRO A 186 -9.59 -9.95 -13.18
CA PRO A 186 -10.04 -11.29 -12.82
C PRO A 186 -10.54 -12.08 -14.04
N ASN A 187 -10.29 -13.39 -14.04
CA ASN A 187 -10.79 -14.30 -15.07
C ASN A 187 -11.37 -15.57 -14.43
N GLY A 188 -11.56 -16.63 -15.23
CA GLY A 188 -12.09 -17.91 -14.75
C GLY A 188 -11.27 -18.60 -13.65
N LEU A 189 -10.03 -18.14 -13.38
CA LEU A 189 -9.17 -18.62 -12.30
C LEU A 189 -9.30 -17.81 -10.99
N GLY A 190 -10.09 -16.73 -10.99
CA GLY A 190 -10.39 -15.96 -9.77
C GLY A 190 -9.88 -14.52 -9.79
N TYR A 191 -9.82 -13.94 -8.59
CA TYR A 191 -9.27 -12.60 -8.36
C TYR A 191 -7.76 -12.57 -8.57
N VAL A 192 -7.25 -11.37 -8.82
CA VAL A 192 -5.83 -11.11 -9.10
C VAL A 192 -5.17 -10.63 -7.80
N PHE A 193 -4.56 -11.56 -7.09
CA PHE A 193 -3.81 -11.31 -5.86
C PHE A 193 -2.38 -10.85 -6.16
N SER A 194 -1.58 -10.68 -5.10
CA SER A 194 -0.28 -10.06 -5.22
C SER A 194 0.72 -10.85 -6.09
N GLY A 195 1.76 -10.17 -6.55
CA GLY A 195 2.82 -10.71 -7.39
C GLY A 195 3.80 -9.66 -7.89
N SER A 196 4.65 -10.04 -8.82
CA SER A 196 5.79 -9.24 -9.29
C SER A 196 5.92 -9.27 -10.81
N SER A 197 6.76 -8.37 -11.33
CA SER A 197 7.07 -8.26 -12.75
C SER A 197 8.57 -8.13 -12.95
N VAL A 198 9.07 -8.60 -14.09
CA VAL A 198 10.49 -8.52 -14.50
C VAL A 198 10.60 -8.22 -15.98
N LEU A 199 11.71 -7.63 -16.40
CA LEU A 199 12.09 -7.55 -17.81
C LEU A 199 12.72 -8.87 -18.28
N ASP A 200 12.27 -9.45 -19.40
CA ASP A 200 12.88 -10.62 -20.03
C ASP A 200 13.66 -10.22 -21.31
N PRO A 201 14.88 -9.66 -21.18
CA PRO A 201 15.63 -9.13 -22.32
C PRO A 201 16.10 -10.21 -23.29
N ASP A 202 16.19 -11.47 -22.84
CA ASP A 202 16.68 -12.59 -23.64
C ASP A 202 15.55 -13.46 -24.20
N ASN A 203 14.29 -13.06 -23.99
CA ASN A 203 13.11 -13.78 -24.45
C ASN A 203 13.10 -15.24 -23.97
N THR A 204 13.56 -15.47 -22.74
CA THR A 204 13.59 -16.80 -22.12
C THR A 204 12.19 -17.37 -21.97
N ALA A 205 11.18 -16.53 -21.72
CA ALA A 205 9.78 -16.93 -21.64
C ALA A 205 9.11 -17.16 -23.01
N GLY A 206 9.69 -16.64 -24.10
CA GLY A 206 9.19 -16.82 -25.46
C GLY A 206 8.07 -15.85 -25.88
N PHE A 207 7.87 -14.75 -25.16
CA PHE A 207 6.82 -13.74 -25.45
C PHE A 207 7.32 -12.50 -26.22
N GLY A 208 8.62 -12.44 -26.52
CA GLY A 208 9.27 -11.32 -27.20
C GLY A 208 10.49 -10.85 -26.41
N LYS A 209 11.47 -10.30 -27.14
CA LYS A 209 12.62 -9.64 -26.52
C LYS A 209 12.13 -8.42 -25.71
N ASP A 210 12.66 -8.24 -24.51
CA ASP A 210 12.36 -7.10 -23.63
C ASP A 210 10.87 -7.04 -23.21
N ALA A 211 10.17 -8.18 -23.27
CA ALA A 211 8.82 -8.29 -22.74
C ALA A 211 8.84 -8.13 -21.22
N ILE A 212 7.84 -7.46 -20.66
CA ILE A 212 7.61 -7.49 -19.23
C ILE A 212 6.80 -8.74 -18.93
N ILE A 213 7.32 -9.60 -18.05
CA ILE A 213 6.64 -10.80 -17.59
C ILE A 213 6.15 -10.54 -16.18
N SER A 214 4.87 -10.87 -15.93
CA SER A 214 4.24 -10.73 -14.62
C SER A 214 3.79 -12.09 -14.12
N LEU A 215 4.14 -12.43 -12.88
CA LEU A 215 3.58 -13.57 -12.16
C LEU A 215 2.71 -13.02 -11.03
N TYR A 216 1.52 -13.58 -10.87
CA TYR A 216 0.54 -13.17 -9.88
C TYR A 216 -0.23 -14.37 -9.33
N THR A 217 -0.73 -14.25 -8.11
CA THR A 217 -1.62 -15.28 -7.57
C THR A 217 -3.03 -15.11 -8.15
N SER A 218 -3.56 -16.15 -8.79
CA SER A 218 -5.00 -16.26 -9.06
C SER A 218 -5.69 -16.89 -7.85
N ALA A 219 -6.69 -16.21 -7.31
CA ALA A 219 -7.36 -16.58 -6.07
C ALA A 219 -8.86 -16.84 -6.30
N ALA A 220 -9.23 -18.12 -6.27
CA ALA A 220 -10.61 -18.58 -6.27
C ALA A 220 -10.79 -19.66 -5.18
N ALA A 221 -11.19 -20.86 -5.55
CA ALA A 221 -11.27 -22.00 -4.64
C ALA A 221 -9.88 -22.44 -4.11
N SER A 222 -8.81 -22.04 -4.79
CA SER A 222 -7.41 -22.26 -4.38
C SER A 222 -6.57 -21.06 -4.83
N GLN A 223 -5.38 -20.92 -4.23
CA GLN A 223 -4.38 -19.93 -4.62
C GLN A 223 -3.34 -20.61 -5.52
N ILE A 224 -3.26 -20.18 -6.78
CA ILE A 224 -2.38 -20.73 -7.82
C ILE A 224 -1.60 -19.61 -8.51
N GLN A 225 -0.44 -19.89 -9.11
CA GLN A 225 0.39 -18.84 -9.70
C GLN A 225 0.21 -18.79 -11.21
N SER A 226 -0.20 -17.63 -11.71
CA SER A 226 -0.49 -17.36 -13.11
C SER A 226 0.51 -16.37 -13.69
N LEU A 227 0.71 -16.45 -15.01
CA LEU A 227 1.61 -15.62 -15.78
C LEU A 227 0.81 -14.74 -16.75
N ALA A 228 1.25 -13.50 -16.91
CA ALA A 228 0.85 -12.60 -17.99
C ALA A 228 2.10 -11.94 -18.58
N HIS A 229 1.99 -11.40 -19.80
CA HIS A 229 3.10 -10.70 -20.44
C HIS A 229 2.64 -9.44 -21.17
N SER A 230 3.53 -8.44 -21.19
CA SER A 230 3.33 -7.18 -21.91
C SER A 230 4.44 -6.98 -22.95
N LYS A 231 4.04 -6.55 -24.15
CA LYS A 231 4.93 -6.17 -25.26
C LYS A 231 4.88 -4.65 -25.53
N ASP A 232 4.08 -3.91 -24.78
CA ASP A 232 3.80 -2.48 -24.97
C ASP A 232 4.26 -1.66 -23.76
N ASN A 233 5.38 -2.06 -23.16
CA ASN A 233 5.98 -1.38 -22.01
C ASN A 233 5.09 -1.38 -20.76
N GLY A 234 4.41 -2.50 -20.48
CA GLY A 234 3.64 -2.68 -19.25
C GLY A 234 2.28 -1.97 -19.25
N MET A 235 1.82 -1.48 -20.39
CA MET A 235 0.52 -0.80 -20.48
C MET A 235 -0.65 -1.78 -20.56
N THR A 236 -0.49 -2.87 -21.30
CA THR A 236 -1.47 -3.95 -21.37
C THR A 236 -0.82 -5.32 -21.22
N PHE A 237 -1.57 -6.27 -20.67
CA PHE A 237 -1.10 -7.64 -20.42
C PHE A 237 -1.96 -8.67 -21.16
N GLU A 238 -1.30 -9.56 -21.89
CA GLU A 238 -1.88 -10.79 -22.42
C GLU A 238 -1.74 -11.90 -21.37
N ILE A 239 -2.85 -12.52 -20.98
CA ILE A 239 -2.84 -13.65 -20.03
C ILE A 239 -2.31 -14.89 -20.73
N TYR A 240 -1.37 -15.59 -20.09
CA TYR A 240 -0.84 -16.83 -20.64
C TYR A 240 -1.92 -17.93 -20.67
N PRO A 241 -2.27 -18.48 -21.85
CA PRO A 241 -3.33 -19.49 -21.95
C PRO A 241 -3.02 -20.80 -21.23
N GLY A 242 -1.74 -21.07 -20.93
CA GLY A 242 -1.29 -22.27 -20.22
C GLY A 242 -1.28 -22.13 -18.70
N ASN A 243 -1.89 -21.09 -18.14
CA ASN A 243 -1.98 -20.91 -16.68
C ASN A 243 -2.80 -22.02 -16.00
N PRO A 244 -2.50 -22.30 -14.71
CA PRO A 244 -1.40 -21.75 -13.90
C PRO A 244 -0.02 -22.34 -14.24
N VAL A 245 1.06 -21.60 -13.93
CA VAL A 245 2.46 -22.05 -14.10
C VAL A 245 3.04 -22.71 -12.85
N ILE A 246 2.44 -22.49 -11.68
CA ILE A 246 2.77 -23.21 -10.43
C ILE A 246 1.48 -23.62 -9.73
N THR A 247 1.41 -24.89 -9.35
CA THR A 247 0.35 -25.47 -8.51
C THR A 247 0.99 -26.20 -7.33
N LEU A 248 0.40 -26.07 -6.14
CA LEU A 248 0.86 -26.72 -4.92
C LEU A 248 -0.31 -27.41 -4.22
N GLU A 249 -0.01 -28.33 -3.30
CA GLU A 249 -1.01 -29.04 -2.50
C GLU A 249 -1.61 -28.18 -1.37
N SER A 250 -0.92 -27.08 -1.04
CA SER A 250 -1.24 -26.14 0.03
C SER A 250 -1.22 -24.69 -0.49
N GLU A 251 -1.87 -23.79 0.25
CA GLU A 251 -1.98 -22.39 -0.15
C GLU A 251 -0.63 -21.68 -0.12
N ALA A 252 -0.23 -21.15 -1.28
CA ALA A 252 0.90 -20.26 -1.39
C ALA A 252 0.56 -19.09 -2.32
N ARG A 253 1.16 -17.94 -2.09
CA ARG A 253 0.85 -16.70 -2.82
C ARG A 253 2.02 -15.73 -2.88
N ASP A 254 1.78 -14.65 -3.60
CA ASP A 254 2.64 -13.47 -3.71
C ASP A 254 4.01 -13.80 -4.37
N PRO A 255 4.03 -14.30 -5.61
CA PRO A 255 5.26 -14.64 -6.31
C PRO A 255 6.13 -13.41 -6.55
N ASN A 256 7.35 -13.42 -6.00
CA ASN A 256 8.40 -12.43 -6.29
C ASN A 256 9.54 -13.07 -7.08
N MET A 257 9.82 -12.58 -8.29
CA MET A 257 10.83 -13.15 -9.19
C MET A 257 11.93 -12.15 -9.55
N PHE A 258 13.13 -12.68 -9.79
CA PHE A 258 14.27 -11.92 -10.30
C PHE A 258 15.21 -12.80 -11.12
N TRP A 259 15.98 -12.19 -12.02
CA TRP A 259 17.05 -12.86 -12.74
C TRP A 259 18.30 -12.98 -11.87
N ASN A 260 18.80 -14.20 -11.69
CA ASN A 260 20.05 -14.43 -10.96
C ASN A 260 21.21 -14.63 -11.94
N ALA A 261 21.97 -13.56 -12.18
CA ALA A 261 23.10 -13.58 -13.09
C ALA A 261 24.22 -14.56 -12.66
N ALA A 262 24.33 -14.89 -11.37
CA ALA A 262 25.36 -15.80 -10.87
C ALA A 262 25.06 -17.26 -11.24
N THR A 263 23.77 -17.63 -11.32
CA THR A 263 23.34 -18.99 -11.70
C THR A 263 22.89 -19.09 -13.16
N GLY A 264 22.57 -17.97 -13.80
CA GLY A 264 22.02 -17.94 -15.15
C GLY A 264 20.61 -18.51 -15.24
N GLU A 265 19.82 -18.37 -14.17
CA GLU A 265 18.44 -18.83 -14.07
C GLU A 265 17.57 -17.76 -13.37
N TRP A 266 16.27 -17.82 -13.57
CA TRP A 266 15.29 -17.06 -12.79
C TRP A 266 15.13 -17.68 -11.41
N ASN A 267 15.06 -16.85 -10.37
CA ASN A 267 14.66 -17.25 -9.03
C ASN A 267 13.26 -16.70 -8.71
N LEU A 268 12.52 -17.42 -7.88
CA LEU A 268 11.22 -16.98 -7.36
C LEU A 268 11.07 -17.34 -5.90
N LEU A 269 10.60 -16.38 -5.11
CA LEU A 269 10.11 -16.57 -3.75
C LEU A 269 8.59 -16.59 -3.77
N LEU A 270 8.02 -17.53 -3.05
CA LEU A 270 6.58 -17.68 -2.90
C LEU A 270 6.24 -17.90 -1.43
N ALA A 271 5.33 -17.09 -0.88
CA ALA A 271 4.96 -17.22 0.51
C ALA A 271 4.08 -18.45 0.72
N HIS A 272 4.56 -19.39 1.54
CA HIS A 272 3.78 -20.53 2.01
C HIS A 272 3.00 -20.11 3.26
N ALA A 273 1.99 -19.28 3.02
CA ALA A 273 1.46 -18.36 4.00
C ALA A 273 1.04 -19.01 5.34
N LEU A 274 0.36 -20.16 5.28
CA LEU A 274 -0.15 -20.87 6.46
C LEU A 274 0.92 -21.75 7.16
N ASP A 275 2.03 -22.02 6.48
CA ASP A 275 3.17 -22.79 7.02
C ASP A 275 4.31 -21.89 7.55
N HIS A 276 4.15 -20.56 7.39
CA HIS A 276 5.05 -19.52 7.88
C HIS A 276 6.49 -19.68 7.37
N GLU A 277 6.62 -19.94 6.08
CA GLU A 277 7.89 -20.08 5.36
C GLU A 277 7.82 -19.51 3.94
N MET A 278 8.97 -19.28 3.33
CA MET A 278 9.13 -18.89 1.94
C MET A 278 9.65 -20.06 1.12
N LEU A 279 8.93 -20.44 0.07
CA LEU A 279 9.38 -21.42 -0.91
C LEU A 279 10.26 -20.73 -1.94
N ILE A 280 11.38 -21.38 -2.28
CA ILE A 280 12.36 -20.87 -3.24
C ILE A 280 12.37 -21.78 -4.45
N PHE A 281 12.08 -21.20 -5.61
CA PHE A 281 12.06 -21.88 -6.90
C PHE A 281 13.14 -21.33 -7.83
N ARG A 282 13.42 -22.11 -8.88
CA ARG A 282 14.16 -21.66 -10.05
C ARG A 282 13.46 -22.03 -11.35
N SER A 283 13.72 -21.25 -12.40
CA SER A 283 13.19 -21.51 -13.74
C SER A 283 14.17 -21.09 -14.83
N PRO A 284 14.29 -21.85 -15.92
CA PRO A 284 15.00 -21.40 -17.12
C PRO A 284 14.16 -20.47 -18.01
N ASP A 285 12.83 -20.44 -17.84
CA ASP A 285 11.91 -19.87 -18.85
C ASP A 285 10.66 -19.19 -18.28
N LEU A 286 10.65 -18.89 -16.97
CA LEU A 286 9.54 -18.29 -16.21
C LEU A 286 8.21 -19.09 -16.21
N LYS A 287 8.17 -20.25 -16.87
CA LYS A 287 6.96 -21.09 -17.00
C LYS A 287 7.14 -22.42 -16.27
N ASN A 288 8.31 -23.03 -16.39
CA ASN A 288 8.65 -24.29 -15.76
C ASN A 288 9.46 -24.01 -14.49
N TRP A 289 8.82 -24.16 -13.33
CA TRP A 289 9.43 -23.87 -12.03
C TRP A 289 9.78 -25.16 -11.30
N THR A 290 10.98 -25.20 -10.72
CA THR A 290 11.44 -26.29 -9.84
C THR A 290 11.57 -25.77 -8.42
N LEU A 291 10.87 -26.38 -7.46
CA LEU A 291 11.05 -26.09 -6.03
C LEU A 291 12.43 -26.58 -5.58
N ASN A 292 13.21 -25.70 -4.95
CA ASN A 292 14.57 -26.00 -4.47
C ASN A 292 14.64 -26.15 -2.97
N SER A 293 14.11 -25.18 -2.22
CA SER A 293 14.14 -25.20 -0.76
C SER A 293 12.99 -24.39 -0.17
N ALA A 294 12.88 -24.41 1.15
CA ALA A 294 12.04 -23.52 1.93
C ALA A 294 12.88 -22.84 3.03
N PHE A 295 12.49 -21.63 3.43
CA PHE A 295 13.15 -20.85 4.47
C PHE A 295 12.14 -20.25 5.45
N GLY A 296 12.47 -20.26 6.74
CA GLY A 296 11.80 -19.41 7.73
C GLY A 296 10.96 -20.12 8.78
N LYS A 297 10.63 -21.40 8.61
CA LYS A 297 9.82 -22.16 9.57
C LYS A 297 10.41 -22.10 10.99
N GLY A 298 9.68 -21.48 11.92
CA GLY A 298 10.12 -21.28 13.31
C GLY A 298 11.17 -20.17 13.51
N LEU A 299 11.41 -19.32 12.51
CA LEU A 299 12.31 -18.16 12.56
C LEU A 299 11.51 -16.86 12.39
N GLY A 300 11.99 -15.78 12.99
CA GLY A 300 11.29 -14.49 12.92
C GLY A 300 9.93 -14.50 13.64
N ALA A 301 9.09 -13.54 13.31
CA ALA A 301 7.69 -13.51 13.76
C ALA A 301 6.86 -14.55 13.00
N GLN A 302 6.00 -15.28 13.72
CA GLN A 302 5.28 -16.46 13.23
C GLN A 302 3.78 -16.44 13.62
N ASP A 303 3.30 -15.36 14.24
CA ASP A 303 1.94 -15.28 14.80
C ASP A 303 0.83 -15.05 13.74
N GLY A 304 1.21 -14.90 12.48
CA GLY A 304 0.28 -14.75 11.37
C GLY A 304 0.88 -15.17 10.04
N VAL A 305 0.08 -15.03 8.99
CA VAL A 305 0.44 -15.49 7.66
C VAL A 305 1.62 -14.70 7.10
N TRP A 306 2.55 -15.40 6.48
CA TRP A 306 3.66 -14.80 5.74
C TRP A 306 3.21 -14.46 4.33
N GLU A 307 3.56 -13.27 3.85
CA GLU A 307 3.04 -12.67 2.63
C GLU A 307 4.10 -11.78 1.96
N CYS A 308 3.88 -11.45 0.69
CA CYS A 308 4.65 -10.49 -0.12
C CYS A 308 6.18 -10.56 0.10
N PRO A 309 6.84 -11.68 -0.25
CA PRO A 309 8.30 -11.78 -0.16
C PRO A 309 9.00 -10.87 -1.17
N ASP A 310 10.24 -10.52 -0.86
CA ASP A 310 11.19 -9.95 -1.83
C ASP A 310 12.62 -10.33 -1.42
N LEU A 311 13.52 -10.52 -2.38
CA LEU A 311 14.90 -10.95 -2.12
C LEU A 311 15.89 -10.27 -3.05
N PHE A 312 16.87 -9.59 -2.46
CA PHE A 312 17.88 -8.86 -3.20
C PHE A 312 19.19 -8.70 -2.43
N GLU A 313 20.29 -8.49 -3.16
CA GLU A 313 21.61 -8.23 -2.60
C GLU A 313 21.80 -6.73 -2.36
N LEU A 314 22.32 -6.36 -1.19
CA LEU A 314 22.68 -4.99 -0.81
C LEU A 314 24.12 -4.94 -0.31
N THR A 315 24.72 -3.74 -0.41
CA THR A 315 26.05 -3.46 0.15
C THR A 315 25.91 -2.88 1.55
N VAL A 316 26.69 -3.41 2.49
CA VAL A 316 26.82 -2.88 3.85
C VAL A 316 27.67 -1.60 3.81
N GLU A 317 27.09 -0.52 4.29
CA GLU A 317 27.71 0.81 4.33
C GLU A 317 29.06 0.77 5.04
N GLY A 318 30.06 1.42 4.45
CA GLY A 318 31.38 1.58 5.04
C GLY A 318 32.31 0.37 4.97
N SER A 319 31.81 -0.84 4.65
CA SER A 319 32.64 -2.05 4.56
C SER A 319 32.79 -2.61 3.15
N GLY A 320 31.83 -2.35 2.25
CA GLY A 320 31.77 -2.97 0.91
C GLY A 320 31.39 -4.45 0.92
N GLU A 321 31.10 -5.02 2.10
CA GLU A 321 30.52 -6.35 2.26
C GLU A 321 29.15 -6.38 1.59
N LYS A 322 28.81 -7.50 0.94
CA LYS A 322 27.50 -7.69 0.34
C LYS A 322 26.73 -8.77 1.08
N LYS A 323 25.44 -8.54 1.29
CA LYS A 323 24.52 -9.47 1.93
C LYS A 323 23.19 -9.49 1.20
N TRP A 324 22.53 -10.63 1.26
CA TRP A 324 21.15 -10.77 0.78
C TRP A 324 20.18 -10.39 1.89
N MET A 325 19.15 -9.64 1.52
CA MET A 325 18.04 -9.29 2.39
C MET A 325 16.78 -9.94 1.85
N LEU A 326 16.11 -10.73 2.69
CA LEU A 326 14.79 -11.30 2.44
C LEU A 326 13.74 -10.49 3.20
N ILE A 327 12.87 -9.79 2.48
CA ILE A 327 11.67 -9.16 3.05
C ILE A 327 10.61 -10.25 3.24
N CYS A 328 9.92 -10.19 4.39
CA CYS A 328 8.76 -11.00 4.70
C CYS A 328 7.70 -10.10 5.32
N ASN A 329 6.57 -9.92 4.66
CA ASN A 329 5.42 -9.25 5.26
C ASN A 329 4.60 -10.28 6.07
N ILE A 330 3.96 -9.84 7.16
CA ILE A 330 3.21 -10.73 8.06
C ILE A 330 1.88 -10.11 8.52
N ASN A 331 0.82 -10.91 8.60
CA ASN A 331 -0.48 -10.49 9.15
C ASN A 331 -1.27 -11.63 9.85
N PRO A 332 -1.75 -11.47 11.10
CA PRO A 332 -1.31 -10.49 12.08
C PRO A 332 0.12 -10.82 12.59
N GLY A 333 0.57 -10.21 13.68
CA GLY A 333 1.87 -10.51 14.29
C GLY A 333 2.92 -9.40 14.14
N GLY A 334 2.51 -8.23 13.63
CA GLY A 334 3.33 -7.03 13.68
C GLY A 334 3.61 -6.55 15.11
N PRO A 335 4.69 -5.78 15.33
CA PRO A 335 5.18 -5.40 16.67
C PRO A 335 4.18 -4.57 17.49
N PHE A 336 3.22 -3.92 16.81
CA PHE A 336 2.17 -3.09 17.43
C PHE A 336 0.75 -3.58 17.12
N GLY A 337 0.63 -4.88 16.76
CA GLY A 337 -0.62 -5.51 16.34
C GLY A 337 -0.88 -5.35 14.84
N GLY A 338 -1.63 -6.31 14.31
CA GLY A 338 -1.97 -6.35 12.89
C GLY A 338 -0.77 -6.68 12.01
N SER A 339 -0.70 -6.00 10.88
CA SER A 339 0.24 -6.29 9.80
C SER A 339 1.54 -5.50 9.89
N ALA A 340 2.67 -6.09 9.48
CA ALA A 340 3.97 -5.42 9.43
C ALA A 340 4.95 -6.08 8.42
N ALA A 341 6.11 -5.47 8.22
CA ALA A 341 7.21 -6.01 7.41
C ALA A 341 8.40 -6.38 8.28
N GLN A 342 8.71 -7.68 8.38
CA GLN A 342 9.97 -8.19 8.95
C GLN A 342 10.98 -8.48 7.83
N TYR A 343 12.23 -8.69 8.20
CA TYR A 343 13.26 -9.08 7.25
C TYR A 343 14.35 -9.96 7.87
N PHE A 344 15.08 -10.65 7.00
CA PHE A 344 16.22 -11.48 7.33
C PHE A 344 17.43 -11.06 6.49
N ILE A 345 18.60 -11.02 7.12
CA ILE A 345 19.89 -10.79 6.44
C ILE A 345 20.63 -12.12 6.40
N GLY A 346 21.31 -12.39 5.29
CA GLY A 346 22.06 -13.63 5.12
C GLY A 346 22.75 -13.73 3.77
N ASP A 347 23.02 -14.97 3.38
CA ASP A 347 23.65 -15.34 2.12
C ASP A 347 22.69 -16.19 1.27
N PHE A 348 22.74 -16.03 -0.05
CA PHE A 348 21.91 -16.79 -0.99
C PHE A 348 22.78 -17.37 -2.10
N ASP A 349 22.70 -18.68 -2.31
CA ASP A 349 23.49 -19.40 -3.32
C ASP A 349 22.74 -19.64 -4.65
N GLY A 350 21.57 -19.02 -4.81
CA GLY A 350 20.65 -19.26 -5.92
C GLY A 350 19.65 -20.38 -5.68
N LYS A 351 19.76 -21.12 -4.56
CA LYS A 351 18.83 -22.20 -4.20
C LYS A 351 18.35 -22.08 -2.75
N THR A 352 19.25 -21.80 -1.82
CA THR A 352 19.01 -21.79 -0.37
C THR A 352 19.40 -20.44 0.22
N PHE A 353 18.50 -19.85 1.01
CA PHE A 353 18.82 -18.68 1.83
C PHE A 353 19.34 -19.14 3.20
N THR A 354 20.53 -18.67 3.58
CA THR A 354 21.16 -18.97 4.86
C THR A 354 21.20 -17.69 5.71
N PRO A 355 20.42 -17.61 6.81
CA PRO A 355 20.35 -16.40 7.61
C PRO A 355 21.61 -16.19 8.45
N ASP A 356 22.00 -14.93 8.61
CA ASP A 356 22.98 -14.52 9.60
C ASP A 356 22.44 -14.78 11.02
N LYS A 357 23.37 -14.99 11.95
CA LYS A 357 23.09 -15.27 13.36
C LYS A 357 23.69 -14.20 14.25
N ASP A 358 23.04 -13.93 15.37
CA ASP A 358 23.58 -13.11 16.44
C ASP A 358 24.71 -13.83 17.20
N ALA A 359 25.26 -13.15 18.22
CA ALA A 359 26.35 -13.68 19.03
C ALA A 359 25.98 -14.95 19.83
N ASP A 360 24.69 -15.17 20.10
CA ASP A 360 24.16 -16.34 20.81
C ASP A 360 23.79 -17.48 19.84
N GLY A 361 23.96 -17.27 18.53
CA GLY A 361 23.68 -18.25 17.49
C GLY A 361 22.22 -18.31 17.04
N ASN A 362 21.41 -17.32 17.39
CA ASN A 362 20.00 -17.22 16.99
C ASN A 362 19.84 -16.36 15.74
N VAL A 363 18.77 -16.59 14.98
CA VAL A 363 18.38 -15.70 13.86
C VAL A 363 17.52 -14.58 14.43
N PRO A 364 17.96 -13.32 14.37
CA PRO A 364 17.24 -12.20 14.98
C PRO A 364 15.99 -11.83 14.18
N THR A 365 14.88 -11.56 14.90
CA THR A 365 13.69 -10.93 14.30
C THR A 365 13.94 -9.44 14.12
N LYS A 366 13.85 -8.94 12.89
CA LYS A 366 14.08 -7.52 12.57
C LYS A 366 12.90 -6.94 11.80
N TRP A 367 12.54 -5.70 12.11
CA TRP A 367 11.41 -4.97 11.51
C TRP A 367 11.91 -3.85 10.60
N MET A 368 11.29 -3.71 9.43
CA MET A 368 11.67 -2.68 8.45
C MET A 368 11.16 -1.28 8.83
N ASP A 369 10.02 -1.23 9.50
CA ASP A 369 9.33 0.00 9.89
C ASP A 369 8.71 -0.23 11.28
N PHE A 370 8.85 0.78 12.14
CA PHE A 370 8.41 0.76 13.52
C PHE A 370 7.14 1.60 13.75
N GLY A 371 6.46 2.01 12.68
CA GLY A 371 5.09 2.49 12.72
C GLY A 371 4.09 1.34 12.55
N LYS A 372 2.79 1.66 12.65
CA LYS A 372 1.73 0.65 12.56
C LYS A 372 1.22 0.43 11.13
N ASP A 373 1.50 1.34 10.20
CA ASP A 373 0.88 1.40 8.87
C ASP A 373 1.88 1.18 7.73
N HIS A 374 2.71 0.14 7.82
CA HIS A 374 3.68 -0.23 6.79
C HIS A 374 3.66 -1.73 6.55
N TYR A 375 3.10 -2.15 5.42
CA TYR A 375 2.91 -3.55 5.07
C TYR A 375 3.08 -3.78 3.55
N ALA A 376 3.12 -5.04 3.12
CA ALA A 376 3.27 -5.46 1.73
C ALA A 376 4.37 -4.70 0.98
N THR A 377 5.51 -4.47 1.63
CA THR A 377 6.61 -3.72 1.03
C THR A 377 7.40 -4.61 0.09
N VAL A 378 7.53 -4.17 -1.16
CA VAL A 378 8.29 -4.85 -2.23
C VAL A 378 9.08 -3.82 -3.04
N SER A 379 10.06 -4.28 -3.82
CA SER A 379 10.95 -3.44 -4.63
C SER A 379 10.54 -3.38 -6.11
N TRP A 380 11.00 -2.32 -6.80
CA TRP A 380 10.97 -2.30 -8.26
C TRP A 380 12.03 -3.21 -8.84
N SER A 381 11.62 -4.10 -9.73
CA SER A 381 12.53 -4.80 -10.63
C SER A 381 13.17 -3.81 -11.60
N ASP A 382 14.42 -4.08 -11.96
CA ASP A 382 15.17 -3.34 -12.98
C ASP A 382 15.31 -1.83 -12.71
N ALA A 383 15.19 -1.41 -11.45
CA ALA A 383 15.41 -0.02 -11.04
C ALA A 383 16.79 0.49 -11.51
N PRO A 384 16.89 1.75 -12.02
CA PRO A 384 18.11 2.30 -12.57
C PRO A 384 19.22 2.39 -11.52
N ASP A 385 20.47 2.42 -11.99
CA ASP A 385 21.66 2.55 -11.15
C ASP A 385 21.82 1.45 -10.09
N ASN A 386 21.20 0.28 -10.30
CA ASN A 386 21.13 -0.84 -9.34
C ASN A 386 20.59 -0.41 -7.96
N ARG A 387 19.74 0.61 -7.94
CA ARG A 387 19.02 1.04 -6.75
C ARG A 387 18.11 -0.08 -6.27
N ARG A 388 17.84 -0.08 -4.96
CA ARG A 388 16.80 -0.92 -4.38
C ARG A 388 15.72 -0.04 -3.81
N THR A 389 14.93 0.51 -4.73
CA THR A 389 13.77 1.32 -4.43
C THR A 389 12.60 0.42 -4.04
N VAL A 390 11.95 0.71 -2.91
CA VAL A 390 10.78 -0.02 -2.41
C VAL A 390 9.62 0.94 -2.16
N ILE A 391 8.41 0.38 -2.10
CA ILE A 391 7.22 1.06 -1.59
C ILE A 391 6.35 0.07 -0.84
N GLY A 392 5.67 0.54 0.19
CA GLY A 392 4.73 -0.28 0.98
C GLY A 392 3.28 0.14 0.78
N TRP A 393 2.35 -0.72 1.22
CA TRP A 393 0.99 -0.33 1.51
C TRP A 393 0.94 0.43 2.83
N MET A 394 0.48 1.68 2.79
CA MET A 394 0.36 2.55 3.96
C MET A 394 -0.98 2.32 4.67
N SER A 395 -1.11 1.15 5.30
CA SER A 395 -2.30 0.77 6.07
C SER A 395 -2.00 -0.40 7.01
N ASN A 396 -3.03 -0.84 7.74
CA ASN A 396 -2.97 -2.01 8.59
C ASN A 396 -4.27 -2.81 8.52
N TRP A 397 -4.17 -4.12 8.35
CA TRP A 397 -5.32 -5.01 8.22
C TRP A 397 -6.31 -4.96 9.41
N GLN A 398 -5.89 -4.56 10.61
CA GLN A 398 -6.80 -4.43 11.77
C GLN A 398 -7.92 -3.42 11.56
N TYR A 399 -7.70 -2.38 10.75
CA TYR A 399 -8.65 -1.28 10.59
C TYR A 399 -8.72 -0.71 9.17
N ALA A 400 -8.01 -1.29 8.21
CA ALA A 400 -7.98 -0.79 6.84
C ALA A 400 -9.39 -0.54 6.29
N ALA A 401 -10.32 -1.49 6.48
CA ALA A 401 -11.72 -1.39 6.04
C ALA A 401 -12.62 -0.41 6.85
N GLU A 402 -12.09 0.20 7.91
CA GLU A 402 -12.83 1.05 8.85
C GLU A 402 -12.33 2.50 8.88
N VAL A 403 -11.18 2.81 8.26
CA VAL A 403 -10.68 4.19 8.19
C VAL A 403 -11.73 5.15 7.59
N PRO A 404 -11.76 6.43 8.01
CA PRO A 404 -12.84 7.37 7.68
C PRO A 404 -12.71 7.99 6.28
N THR A 405 -12.51 7.16 5.25
CA THR A 405 -12.58 7.51 3.82
C THR A 405 -13.58 6.59 3.11
N MET A 406 -14.19 7.05 2.00
CA MET A 406 -15.24 6.31 1.29
C MET A 406 -15.04 6.25 -0.23
N GLN A 407 -14.73 7.34 -0.93
CA GLN A 407 -14.54 7.33 -2.39
C GLN A 407 -13.26 6.60 -2.79
N PHE A 408 -12.23 6.66 -1.94
CA PHE A 408 -11.01 5.87 -2.04
C PHE A 408 -10.67 5.27 -0.70
N ARG A 409 -9.77 4.30 -0.71
CA ARG A 409 -9.17 3.79 0.51
C ARG A 409 -7.72 3.38 0.30
N SER A 410 -6.94 3.75 1.30
CA SER A 410 -5.51 3.49 1.42
C SER A 410 -4.63 4.27 0.43
N ALA A 411 -3.34 4.24 0.72
CA ALA A 411 -2.28 4.86 -0.06
C ALA A 411 -1.06 3.95 -0.04
N ASN A 412 -0.07 4.24 -0.88
CA ASN A 412 1.27 3.71 -0.69
C ASN A 412 2.11 4.64 0.20
N THR A 413 3.15 4.11 0.82
CA THR A 413 4.15 4.94 1.53
C THR A 413 4.90 5.82 0.54
N LEU A 414 5.74 6.74 1.04
CA LEU A 414 6.78 7.32 0.18
C LEU A 414 7.65 6.22 -0.43
N PRO A 415 8.14 6.39 -1.67
CA PRO A 415 9.18 5.53 -2.22
C PRO A 415 10.46 5.67 -1.39
N ARG A 416 11.15 4.55 -1.14
CA ARG A 416 12.30 4.51 -0.23
C ARG A 416 13.47 3.77 -0.87
N GLU A 417 14.68 4.22 -0.59
CA GLU A 417 15.90 3.49 -0.93
C GLU A 417 16.33 2.60 0.23
N MET A 418 16.66 1.37 -0.10
CA MET A 418 17.15 0.37 0.84
C MET A 418 18.66 0.29 0.81
N GLY A 419 19.27 0.25 1.99
CA GLY A 419 20.67 -0.05 2.20
C GLY A 419 20.86 -0.98 3.41
N LEU A 420 22.11 -1.25 3.75
CA LEU A 420 22.46 -1.99 4.95
C LEU A 420 23.50 -1.20 5.75
N PHE A 421 23.40 -1.24 7.07
CA PHE A 421 24.41 -0.70 7.96
C PHE A 421 24.73 -1.70 9.08
N LYS A 422 25.92 -1.59 9.66
CA LYS A 422 26.31 -2.39 10.82
C LYS A 422 26.15 -1.56 12.09
N ALA A 423 25.35 -2.04 13.03
CA ALA A 423 25.16 -1.35 14.31
C ALA A 423 26.24 -1.73 15.33
N SER A 424 26.24 -1.03 16.47
CA SER A 424 27.21 -1.21 17.56
C SER A 424 27.11 -2.57 18.26
N ASP A 425 25.97 -3.26 18.15
CA ASP A 425 25.78 -4.64 18.61
C ASP A 425 26.45 -5.69 17.70
N GLY A 426 27.06 -5.25 16.59
CA GLY A 426 27.75 -6.09 15.62
C GLY A 426 26.85 -6.72 14.56
N GLN A 427 25.54 -6.51 14.61
CA GLN A 427 24.58 -7.02 13.62
C GLN A 427 24.42 -6.06 12.44
N ILE A 428 24.00 -6.61 11.30
CA ILE A 428 23.64 -5.84 10.10
C ILE A 428 22.14 -5.57 10.11
N TYR A 429 21.75 -4.32 9.91
CA TYR A 429 20.37 -3.86 9.84
C TYR A 429 20.11 -3.19 8.51
N VAL A 430 18.84 -3.13 8.14
CA VAL A 430 18.38 -2.37 6.99
C VAL A 430 18.43 -0.88 7.28
N SER A 431 18.97 -0.11 6.33
CA SER A 431 18.75 1.33 6.28
C SER A 431 17.67 1.66 5.25
N THR A 432 16.83 2.63 5.60
CA THR A 432 15.70 3.05 4.77
C THR A 432 15.64 4.57 4.77
N VAL A 433 15.84 5.18 3.61
CA VAL A 433 15.71 6.64 3.42
C VAL A 433 14.69 6.96 2.33
N PRO A 434 13.98 8.09 2.39
CA PRO A 434 13.11 8.50 1.29
C PRO A 434 13.91 8.60 -0.02
N SER A 435 13.29 8.18 -1.12
CA SER A 435 13.85 8.28 -2.47
C SER A 435 14.30 9.72 -2.77
N PRO A 436 15.44 9.95 -3.45
CA PRO A 436 15.92 11.29 -3.77
C PRO A 436 14.88 12.17 -4.49
N GLU A 437 14.01 11.55 -5.29
CA GLU A 437 12.94 12.22 -6.02
C GLU A 437 11.91 12.90 -5.09
N VAL A 438 11.74 12.40 -3.87
CA VAL A 438 10.86 13.01 -2.85
C VAL A 438 11.29 14.45 -2.54
N ASP A 439 12.56 14.82 -2.72
CA ASP A 439 13.02 16.19 -2.52
C ASP A 439 12.34 17.20 -3.47
N MET A 440 11.82 16.77 -4.62
CA MET A 440 11.14 17.64 -5.58
C MET A 440 9.79 18.17 -5.06
N LEU A 441 9.20 17.47 -4.09
CA LEU A 441 7.98 17.87 -3.40
C LEU A 441 8.18 19.15 -2.57
N ARG A 442 9.42 19.47 -2.18
CA ARG A 442 9.72 20.72 -1.47
C ARG A 442 9.26 21.92 -2.31
N ASP A 443 8.51 22.80 -1.66
CA ASP A 443 8.15 24.11 -2.19
C ASP A 443 8.99 25.21 -1.51
N ARG A 444 8.47 25.88 -0.48
CA ARG A 444 9.15 26.98 0.20
C ARG A 444 9.64 26.55 1.57
N LEU A 445 10.81 27.06 1.95
CA LEU A 445 11.27 27.00 3.34
C LEU A 445 10.47 27.99 4.19
N VAL A 446 9.53 27.51 5.00
CA VAL A 446 8.64 28.35 5.82
C VAL A 446 9.25 28.72 7.18
N SER A 447 10.15 27.89 7.70
CA SER A 447 10.81 28.14 8.99
C SER A 447 12.22 27.58 8.99
N ARG A 448 13.14 28.33 9.60
CA ARG A 448 14.54 27.92 9.80
C ARG A 448 14.99 28.34 11.20
N GLN A 449 15.48 27.39 11.99
CA GLN A 449 16.16 27.66 13.25
C GLN A 449 17.49 26.90 13.26
N SER A 450 18.60 27.63 13.39
CA SER A 450 19.92 26.98 13.55
C SER A 450 20.02 26.25 14.88
N LYS A 451 19.43 26.82 15.93
CA LYS A 451 19.39 26.29 17.29
C LYS A 451 18.22 26.88 18.08
N LEU A 452 17.48 26.02 18.76
CA LEU A 452 16.40 26.35 19.67
C LEU A 452 16.60 25.61 20.99
N SER A 453 16.93 26.34 22.05
CA SER A 453 17.05 25.76 23.40
C SER A 453 15.66 25.50 23.98
N VAL A 454 15.39 24.26 24.38
CA VAL A 454 14.12 23.79 24.93
C VAL A 454 14.30 23.25 26.35
N GLY A 455 13.23 23.33 27.14
CA GLY A 455 13.14 22.79 28.50
C GLY A 455 11.68 22.43 28.78
N LYS A 456 11.27 22.45 30.05
CA LYS A 456 9.90 22.07 30.45
C LYS A 456 8.78 22.86 29.74
N ASN A 457 8.99 24.16 29.51
CA ASN A 457 8.00 24.98 28.82
C ASN A 457 8.14 24.80 27.30
N PRO A 458 7.09 24.35 26.58
CA PRO A 458 7.20 24.06 25.16
C PRO A 458 7.53 25.31 24.33
N ARG A 459 8.45 25.15 23.38
CA ARG A 459 8.68 26.11 22.30
C ARG A 459 7.84 25.73 21.10
N LYS A 460 7.00 26.64 20.62
CA LYS A 460 6.04 26.41 19.54
C LYS A 460 6.48 27.11 18.26
N ILE A 461 6.31 26.45 17.13
CA ILE A 461 6.54 26.97 15.78
C ILE A 461 5.31 26.63 14.93
N SER A 462 4.81 27.59 14.16
CA SER A 462 3.70 27.36 13.24
C SER A 462 4.15 26.49 12.06
N LEU A 463 3.29 25.55 11.67
CA LEU A 463 3.40 24.83 10.40
C LEU A 463 2.84 25.70 9.26
N PRO A 464 3.12 25.37 7.98
CA PRO A 464 2.49 26.05 6.85
C PRO A 464 0.96 26.04 6.98
N ALA A 465 0.31 27.10 6.49
CA ALA A 465 -1.16 27.12 6.33
C ALA A 465 -1.60 26.65 4.93
N ASP A 466 -0.69 26.70 3.96
CA ASP A 466 -0.95 26.27 2.58
C ASP A 466 -1.14 24.74 2.51
N ASN A 467 -1.94 24.26 1.56
CA ASN A 467 -2.19 22.84 1.29
C ASN A 467 -2.53 22.01 2.53
N ASP A 468 -3.41 22.50 3.40
CA ASP A 468 -3.85 21.76 4.60
C ASP A 468 -2.70 21.38 5.54
N GLY A 469 -1.69 22.26 5.69
CA GLY A 469 -0.62 22.07 6.68
C GLY A 469 0.38 20.97 6.35
N ILE A 470 0.30 20.37 5.16
CA ILE A 470 1.27 19.38 4.71
C ILE A 470 2.67 19.98 4.65
N CYS A 471 3.66 19.23 5.12
CA CYS A 471 5.02 19.72 5.19
C CYS A 471 6.05 18.63 5.34
N GLU A 472 7.30 18.99 5.04
CA GLU A 472 8.48 18.24 5.44
C GLU A 472 9.20 19.00 6.56
N ILE A 473 9.64 18.28 7.58
CA ILE A 473 10.35 18.80 8.74
C ILE A 473 11.67 18.06 8.87
N LEU A 474 12.78 18.80 8.84
CA LEU A 474 14.12 18.30 9.13
C LEU A 474 14.59 18.91 10.44
N LEU A 475 15.10 18.12 11.38
CA LEU A 475 15.64 18.62 12.64
C LEU A 475 16.65 17.65 13.24
N ASP A 476 17.57 18.18 14.05
CA ASP A 476 18.43 17.37 14.90
C ASP A 476 18.09 17.65 16.36
N ILE A 477 17.87 16.60 17.14
CA ILE A 477 17.70 16.67 18.59
C ILE A 477 19.08 16.49 19.22
N ASP A 478 19.47 17.39 20.11
CA ASP A 478 20.61 17.23 21.02
C ASP A 478 20.07 17.28 22.45
N SER A 479 20.00 16.12 23.11
CA SER A 479 19.39 15.95 24.43
C SER A 479 20.25 16.45 25.59
N ARG A 480 21.49 16.93 25.33
CA ARG A 480 22.43 17.52 26.30
C ARG A 480 22.42 16.87 27.69
N LYS A 481 22.59 15.54 27.77
CA LYS A 481 22.60 14.68 28.99
C LYS A 481 21.32 13.88 29.26
N GLY A 482 20.60 13.45 28.22
CA GLY A 482 19.71 12.28 28.32
C GLY A 482 18.27 12.53 28.77
N ALA A 483 17.83 13.80 28.83
CA ALA A 483 16.42 14.09 29.10
C ALA A 483 15.54 13.70 27.90
N PRO A 484 14.37 13.08 28.11
CA PRO A 484 13.42 12.84 27.02
C PRO A 484 13.00 14.15 26.35
N VAL A 485 12.99 14.15 25.02
CA VAL A 485 12.62 15.32 24.20
C VAL A 485 11.36 15.01 23.43
N SER A 486 10.32 15.80 23.64
CA SER A 486 9.06 15.72 22.91
C SER A 486 9.11 16.62 21.68
N VAL A 487 8.64 16.08 20.56
CA VAL A 487 8.37 16.72 19.28
C VAL A 487 6.88 16.49 18.96
N MET A 488 6.05 17.47 19.29
CA MET A 488 4.59 17.32 19.22
C MET A 488 4.01 18.11 18.05
N LEU A 489 3.31 17.44 17.15
CA LEU A 489 2.44 18.05 16.14
C LEU A 489 1.04 18.24 16.74
N SER A 490 0.42 19.41 16.58
CA SER A 490 -0.89 19.72 17.16
C SER A 490 -1.69 20.73 16.35
N ASN A 491 -3.00 20.77 16.59
CA ASN A 491 -3.91 21.76 15.99
C ASN A 491 -4.70 22.55 17.05
N ASP A 492 -5.60 23.42 16.59
CA ASP A 492 -6.45 24.27 17.45
C ASP A 492 -7.64 23.54 18.08
N GLU A 493 -8.05 22.39 17.54
CA GLU A 493 -9.10 21.55 18.11
C GLU A 493 -8.58 20.64 19.24
N GLY A 494 -7.27 20.68 19.51
CA GLY A 494 -6.64 19.93 20.58
C GLY A 494 -6.15 18.53 20.18
N ASP A 495 -6.23 18.18 18.89
CA ASP A 495 -5.60 16.96 18.38
C ASP A 495 -4.08 17.11 18.42
N TYR A 496 -3.39 16.02 18.73
CA TYR A 496 -1.95 15.96 18.66
C TYR A 496 -1.40 14.55 18.41
N VAL A 497 -0.20 14.54 17.85
CA VAL A 497 0.73 13.41 17.87
C VAL A 497 1.96 13.87 18.63
N ASP A 498 2.42 13.05 19.58
CA ASP A 498 3.65 13.32 20.32
C ASP A 498 4.72 12.27 19.98
N MET A 499 5.87 12.74 19.51
CA MET A 499 7.04 11.92 19.26
C MET A 499 8.07 12.18 20.34
N VAL A 500 8.44 11.17 21.12
CA VAL A 500 9.36 11.36 22.26
C VAL A 500 10.64 10.58 22.05
N TYR A 501 11.76 11.30 21.89
CA TYR A 501 13.08 10.70 21.90
C TYR A 501 13.55 10.52 23.34
N ASN A 502 13.85 9.27 23.73
CA ASN A 502 14.44 8.94 25.02
C ASN A 502 15.86 8.37 24.83
N PRO A 503 16.90 9.19 25.01
CA PRO A 503 18.30 8.76 24.94
C PRO A 503 18.66 7.58 25.85
N SER A 504 18.09 7.56 27.07
CA SER A 504 18.46 6.55 28.07
C SER A 504 17.92 5.16 27.77
N GLU A 505 16.82 5.10 27.02
CA GLU A 505 16.21 3.87 26.52
C GLU A 505 16.64 3.54 25.09
N GLY A 506 17.28 4.49 24.39
CA GLY A 506 17.61 4.37 22.98
C GLY A 506 16.37 4.21 22.11
N THR A 507 15.31 5.01 22.37
CA THR A 507 14.02 4.87 21.68
C THR A 507 13.47 6.20 21.16
N LEU A 508 12.71 6.13 20.07
CA LEU A 508 11.76 7.17 19.65
C LEU A 508 10.35 6.57 19.70
N THR A 509 9.45 7.19 20.46
CA THR A 509 8.03 6.81 20.48
C THR A 509 7.22 7.69 19.54
N PHE A 510 6.06 7.20 19.10
CA PHE A 510 5.05 7.95 18.35
C PHE A 510 3.67 7.64 18.96
N ASP A 511 3.06 8.61 19.65
CA ASP A 511 1.74 8.48 20.27
C ASP A 511 0.67 9.16 19.42
N ARG A 512 -0.22 8.37 18.83
CA ARG A 512 -1.35 8.85 18.02
C ARG A 512 -2.71 8.72 18.69
N ARG A 513 -2.77 8.40 19.98
CA ARG A 513 -4.04 8.15 20.69
C ARG A 513 -4.96 9.37 20.75
N LYS A 514 -4.43 10.57 20.49
CA LYS A 514 -5.20 11.82 20.38
C LYS A 514 -4.96 12.54 19.05
N SER A 515 -4.67 11.78 17.99
CA SER A 515 -4.34 12.32 16.66
C SER A 515 -5.54 12.92 15.92
N GLY A 516 -6.76 12.79 16.44
CA GLY A 516 -8.00 13.28 15.82
C GLY A 516 -9.12 12.26 15.97
N VAL A 517 -9.75 11.91 14.85
CA VAL A 517 -10.74 10.83 14.78
C VAL A 517 -10.01 9.50 14.95
N THR A 518 -10.27 8.79 16.04
CA THR A 518 -9.62 7.51 16.35
C THR A 518 -10.58 6.42 16.78
N ASP A 519 -11.88 6.71 16.86
CA ASP A 519 -12.92 5.84 17.42
C ASP A 519 -13.56 4.89 16.39
N PHE A 520 -13.15 4.97 15.12
CA PHE A 520 -13.58 4.04 14.08
C PHE A 520 -13.07 2.61 14.26
N SER A 521 -12.00 2.42 15.05
CA SER A 521 -11.46 1.11 15.41
C SER A 521 -10.78 1.14 16.78
N GLN A 522 -10.95 0.09 17.59
CA GLN A 522 -10.30 -0.03 18.90
C GLN A 522 -8.78 -0.23 18.79
N ASP A 523 -8.31 -0.74 17.65
CA ASP A 523 -6.89 -1.02 17.39
C ASP A 523 -6.14 0.19 16.81
N PHE A 524 -6.84 1.26 16.43
CA PHE A 524 -6.22 2.43 15.82
C PHE A 524 -5.41 3.27 16.84
N PRO A 525 -5.95 3.69 18.00
CA PRO A 525 -5.18 4.43 19.00
C PRO A 525 -4.00 3.59 19.51
N ALA A 526 -2.77 4.01 19.18
CA ALA A 526 -1.56 3.25 19.51
C ALA A 526 -0.40 4.17 19.90
N VAL A 527 0.56 3.61 20.63
CA VAL A 527 1.90 4.16 20.79
C VAL A 527 2.86 3.17 20.14
N THR A 528 3.58 3.62 19.12
CA THR A 528 4.60 2.81 18.44
C THR A 528 5.99 3.26 18.86
N VAL A 529 6.98 2.38 18.76
CA VAL A 529 8.33 2.60 19.34
C VAL A 529 9.41 2.08 18.39
N ALA A 530 10.31 2.96 17.97
CA ALA A 530 11.50 2.59 17.21
C ALA A 530 12.74 2.55 18.13
N PRO A 531 13.64 1.54 17.98
CA PRO A 531 14.97 1.62 18.54
C PRO A 531 15.82 2.64 17.77
N THR A 532 16.69 3.35 18.47
CA THR A 532 17.68 4.24 17.86
C THR A 532 19.04 3.55 17.85
N PHE A 533 19.77 3.70 16.74
CA PHE A 533 21.08 3.08 16.52
C PHE A 533 22.22 4.11 16.46
N SER A 534 22.08 5.24 17.16
CA SER A 534 23.09 6.30 17.20
C SER A 534 24.34 5.83 17.95
N ASP A 535 25.53 6.13 17.42
CA ASP A 535 26.80 5.94 18.16
C ASP A 535 27.03 7.06 19.20
N ASP A 536 26.31 8.19 19.03
CA ASP A 536 26.19 9.27 19.99
C ASP A 536 24.74 9.36 20.49
N ASP A 537 24.47 8.72 21.62
CA ASP A 537 23.15 8.70 22.30
C ASP A 537 22.62 10.09 22.65
N SER A 538 23.42 11.16 22.51
CA SER A 538 22.93 12.51 22.74
C SER A 538 22.22 13.11 21.53
N THR A 539 22.38 12.54 20.33
CA THR A 539 21.86 13.12 19.10
C THR A 539 20.97 12.19 18.27
N LEU A 540 19.89 12.75 17.72
CA LEU A 540 18.98 12.07 16.79
C LEU A 540 18.59 13.02 15.66
N LYS A 541 18.78 12.60 14.41
CA LYS A 541 18.37 13.37 13.24
C LYS A 541 17.06 12.83 12.71
N LEU A 542 16.07 13.71 12.53
CA LEU A 542 14.77 13.33 12.04
C LEU A 542 14.44 14.05 10.73
N ARG A 543 13.83 13.29 9.84
CA ARG A 543 13.16 13.76 8.63
C ARG A 543 11.71 13.27 8.68
N ILE A 544 10.78 14.21 8.80
CA ILE A 544 9.36 13.93 9.05
C ILE A 544 8.55 14.48 7.88
N PHE A 545 7.66 13.66 7.34
CA PHE A 545 6.68 14.07 6.33
C PHE A 545 5.30 14.03 6.94
N VAL A 546 4.58 15.13 6.84
CA VAL A 546 3.19 15.28 7.32
C VAL A 546 2.31 15.45 6.10
N ASP A 547 1.41 14.50 5.87
CA ASP A 547 0.34 14.58 4.86
C ASP A 547 -1.03 14.71 5.57
N ARG A 548 -2.13 14.84 4.80
CA ARG A 548 -3.50 15.03 5.32
C ARG A 548 -3.94 13.91 6.26
N SER A 549 -3.43 12.69 6.07
CA SER A 549 -3.82 11.53 6.88
C SER A 549 -2.67 10.57 7.25
N SER A 550 -1.43 11.01 7.10
CA SER A 550 -0.26 10.18 7.43
C SER A 550 0.89 11.02 7.94
N ILE A 551 1.72 10.41 8.78
CA ILE A 551 3.02 10.92 9.18
C ILE A 551 4.05 9.80 9.00
N GLU A 552 5.07 10.08 8.19
CA GLU A 552 6.24 9.22 8.04
C GLU A 552 7.45 9.88 8.70
N VAL A 553 8.08 9.17 9.63
CA VAL A 553 9.27 9.62 10.36
C VAL A 553 10.45 8.75 9.96
N PHE A 554 11.51 9.36 9.47
CA PHE A 554 12.77 8.71 9.17
C PHE A 554 13.84 9.23 10.11
N GLU A 555 14.65 8.33 10.65
CA GLU A 555 15.99 8.71 11.09
C GLU A 555 16.75 9.15 9.82
N ALA A 556 17.33 10.35 9.84
CA ALA A 556 17.75 10.99 8.59
C ALA A 556 18.86 10.23 7.85
N ASP A 557 19.70 9.49 8.57
CA ASP A 557 20.73 8.62 8.01
C ASP A 557 20.18 7.19 7.71
N GLY A 558 18.87 6.99 7.87
CA GLY A 558 18.13 5.80 7.46
C GLY A 558 18.05 4.69 8.50
N LYS A 559 18.49 4.90 9.74
CA LYS A 559 18.63 3.80 10.72
C LYS A 559 17.29 3.24 11.24
N PHE A 560 16.19 3.98 11.09
CA PHE A 560 14.83 3.48 11.28
C PHE A 560 13.83 4.33 10.48
N ALA A 561 12.64 3.76 10.26
CA ALA A 561 11.47 4.47 9.76
C ALA A 561 10.24 4.16 10.64
N MET A 562 9.27 5.08 10.68
CA MET A 562 7.96 4.90 11.31
C MET A 562 6.87 5.48 10.43
N THR A 563 5.95 4.63 9.98
CA THR A 563 4.78 5.02 9.17
C THR A 563 3.50 4.91 9.99
N ASN A 564 2.79 6.02 10.16
CA ASN A 564 1.55 6.03 10.92
C ASN A 564 0.47 6.86 10.22
N LEU A 565 -0.70 6.27 10.01
CA LEU A 565 -1.91 6.98 9.66
C LEU A 565 -2.40 7.83 10.85
N VAL A 566 -2.99 8.98 10.53
CA VAL A 566 -3.63 9.93 11.45
C VAL A 566 -4.88 10.51 10.77
N PHE A 567 -5.89 10.91 11.54
CA PHE A 567 -7.11 11.50 10.97
C PHE A 567 -7.52 12.76 11.74
N PRO A 568 -6.73 13.85 11.61
CA PRO A 568 -6.94 15.04 12.43
C PRO A 568 -8.25 15.75 12.11
N THR A 569 -8.93 16.28 13.14
CA THR A 569 -10.20 17.00 13.02
C THR A 569 -10.05 18.23 12.13
N VAL A 570 -8.92 18.94 12.27
CA VAL A 570 -8.43 19.95 11.33
C VAL A 570 -6.92 19.74 11.14
N PRO A 571 -6.30 20.19 10.04
CA PRO A 571 -4.86 20.05 9.85
C PRO A 571 -4.01 20.47 11.07
N TYR A 572 -2.95 19.72 11.34
CA TYR A 572 -1.94 20.15 12.32
C TYR A 572 -1.35 21.48 11.87
N ASN A 573 -1.30 22.45 12.78
CA ASN A 573 -0.87 23.81 12.46
C ASN A 573 0.29 24.30 13.34
N ARG A 574 0.78 23.45 14.24
CA ARG A 574 1.92 23.71 15.12
C ARG A 574 2.78 22.49 15.35
N ILE A 575 4.08 22.72 15.41
CA ILE A 575 5.06 21.83 16.04
C ILE A 575 5.56 22.45 17.34
N SER A 576 5.65 21.64 18.39
CA SER A 576 6.09 22.06 19.72
C SER A 576 7.22 21.17 20.22
N PHE A 577 8.18 21.78 20.90
CA PHE A 577 9.34 21.09 21.45
C PHE A 577 9.47 21.34 22.95
N SER A 578 9.63 20.28 23.73
CA SER A 578 9.88 20.36 25.16
C SER A 578 10.87 19.27 25.59
N ALA A 579 11.53 19.49 26.73
CA ALA A 579 12.36 18.49 27.37
C ALA A 579 11.94 18.38 28.83
N ASP A 580 11.38 17.23 29.21
CA ASP A 580 10.97 17.01 30.59
C ASP A 580 12.19 16.60 31.45
N GLY A 581 12.25 17.13 32.67
CA GLY A 581 13.38 16.86 33.57
C GLY A 581 14.75 17.42 33.13
N GLY A 582 14.84 18.23 32.07
CA GLY A 582 16.14 18.73 31.58
C GLY A 582 16.11 19.88 30.58
N ARG A 583 17.17 19.97 29.77
CA ARG A 583 17.34 20.93 28.67
C ARG A 583 17.84 20.17 27.45
N ALA A 584 17.32 20.52 26.28
CA ALA A 584 17.81 20.03 24.99
C ALA A 584 17.97 21.20 24.02
N ASP A 585 18.67 20.95 22.91
CA ASP A 585 18.60 21.80 21.74
C ASP A 585 17.90 21.08 20.61
N ILE A 586 17.06 21.82 19.88
CA ILE A 586 16.68 21.46 18.53
C ILE A 586 17.58 22.25 17.59
N ARG A 587 18.34 21.57 16.76
CA ARG A 587 19.30 22.16 15.81
C ARG A 587 18.83 21.91 14.39
N ASN A 588 19.30 22.77 13.48
CA ASN A 588 19.09 22.63 12.04
C ASN A 588 17.63 22.44 11.61
N LEU A 589 16.69 22.95 12.42
CA LEU A 589 15.26 22.85 12.12
C LEU A 589 14.95 23.60 10.83
N ARG A 590 14.39 22.88 9.87
CA ARG A 590 13.89 23.41 8.60
C ARG A 590 12.52 22.81 8.35
N ILE A 591 11.54 23.66 8.07
CA ILE A 591 10.18 23.25 7.71
C ILE A 591 9.94 23.74 6.29
N PHE A 592 9.62 22.83 5.39
CA PHE A 592 9.27 23.13 4.00
C PHE A 592 7.77 22.91 3.80
N SER A 593 7.09 23.83 3.11
CA SER A 593 5.80 23.48 2.49
C SER A 593 6.02 22.44 1.40
N ILE A 594 5.00 21.63 1.13
CA ILE A 594 5.01 20.61 0.08
C ILE A 594 4.08 21.03 -1.07
N LYS A 595 4.51 20.78 -2.31
CA LYS A 595 3.66 20.83 -3.50
C LYS A 595 2.74 19.62 -3.49
N ALA A 596 1.43 19.85 -3.47
CA ALA A 596 0.47 18.78 -3.71
C ALA A 596 0.58 18.30 -5.16
N VAL A 597 0.54 16.98 -5.36
CA VAL A 597 0.63 16.32 -6.68
C VAL A 597 -0.62 15.47 -6.99
N ASN A 598 -1.53 15.33 -6.04
CA ASN A 598 -2.79 14.54 -6.15
C ASN A 598 -4.08 15.40 -6.15
N ASP A 599 -3.96 16.72 -6.32
CA ASP A 599 -5.12 17.64 -6.27
C ASP A 599 -5.88 17.74 -7.60
#